data_AF-A0A351V6Z9-F1
#
_entry.id   AF-A0A351V6Z9-F1
#
_cell.length_a   1.000
_cell.length_b   1.000
_cell.length_c   1.000
_cell.angle_alpha   90.00
_cell.angle_beta   90.00
_cell.angle_gamma   90.00
#
_symmetry.space_group_name_H-M   'P 1'
#
loop_
_entity.id
_entity.type
_entity.pdbx_description
1 polymer ?
#
loop_
_entity_poly.entity_id
_entity_poly.type
_entity_poly.pdbx_seq_one_letter_code
_entity_poly.pdbx_strand_id
1 'polypeptide(L)'
;MKETTTAITAVKQEIRGRDWAEQIEAQQASGMTVQKWCSENGINPKTYYYHLRKLREKCVASAPAIVPLSVPKYTSDIHIEKGGLQISLPTDISADTLIALVHELC
;
A
#
# COMPACT_ATOMS: atom_id res chain seq x y z
N MET A 1 7.20 39.07 -20.44
CA MET A 1 6.27 38.33 -21.34
C MET A 1 6.49 36.82 -21.40
N LYS A 2 7.69 36.27 -21.09
CA LYS A 2 7.91 34.80 -21.15
C LYS A 2 7.36 34.03 -19.95
N GLU A 3 7.31 34.64 -18.76
CA GLU A 3 6.86 33.98 -17.52
C GLU A 3 5.35 33.70 -17.48
N THR A 4 4.53 34.61 -18.01
CA THR A 4 3.06 34.46 -18.05
C THR A 4 2.61 33.30 -18.94
N THR A 5 3.27 33.06 -20.07
CA THR A 5 2.94 31.94 -20.97
C THR A 5 3.24 30.58 -20.34
N THR A 6 4.34 30.47 -19.59
CA THR A 6 4.71 29.24 -18.87
C THR A 6 3.71 28.93 -17.76
N ALA A 7 3.31 29.95 -16.98
CA ALA A 7 2.30 29.80 -15.93
C ALA A 7 0.94 29.35 -16.48
N ILE A 8 0.46 29.96 -17.58
CA ILE A 8 -0.80 29.57 -18.23
C ILE A 8 -0.74 28.12 -18.74
N THR A 9 0.40 27.71 -19.29
CA THR A 9 0.58 26.34 -19.81
C THR A 9 0.56 25.31 -18.68
N ALA A 10 1.19 25.61 -17.54
CA ALA A 10 1.19 24.75 -16.36
C ALA A 10 -0.23 24.58 -15.80
N VAL A 11 -0.97 25.68 -15.63
CA VAL A 11 -2.36 25.65 -15.15
C VAL A 11 -3.24 24.82 -16.10
N LYS A 12 -3.08 24.99 -17.41
CA LYS A 12 -3.83 24.21 -18.40
C LYS A 12 -3.53 22.71 -18.34
N GLN A 13 -2.29 22.33 -18.05
CA GLN A 13 -1.92 20.93 -17.84
C GLN A 13 -2.50 20.35 -16.55
N GLU A 14 -2.59 21.17 -15.50
CA GLU A 14 -3.19 20.77 -14.24
C GLU A 14 -4.70 20.54 -14.38
N ILE A 15 -5.42 21.48 -15.00
CA ILE A 15 -6.86 21.36 -15.27
C ILE A 15 -7.14 20.08 -16.07
N ARG A 16 -6.43 19.87 -17.18
CA ARG A 16 -6.55 18.64 -17.97
C ARG A 16 -6.27 17.39 -17.13
N GLY A 17 -5.32 17.46 -16.20
CA GLY A 17 -5.02 16.35 -15.30
C GLY A 17 -6.21 16.00 -14.40
N ARG A 18 -6.89 17.01 -13.85
CA ARG A 18 -8.09 16.85 -13.01
C ARG A 18 -9.26 16.30 -13.81
N ASP A 19 -9.52 16.85 -15.01
CA ASP A 19 -10.59 16.36 -15.89
C ASP A 19 -10.44 14.86 -16.21
N TRP A 20 -9.21 14.41 -16.44
CA TRP A 20 -8.92 13.00 -16.70
C TRP A 20 -9.05 12.12 -15.44
N ALA A 21 -8.77 12.66 -14.26
CA ALA A 21 -8.98 11.94 -13.01
C ALA A 21 -10.48 11.68 -12.79
N GLU A 22 -11.32 12.71 -12.96
CA GLU A 22 -12.78 12.60 -12.85
C GLU A 22 -13.36 11.60 -13.86
N GLN A 23 -12.87 11.61 -15.10
CA GLN A 23 -13.27 10.64 -16.12
C GLN A 23 -12.92 9.20 -15.75
N ILE A 24 -11.73 8.98 -15.18
CA ILE A 24 -11.31 7.64 -14.75
C ILE A 24 -12.13 7.17 -13.56
N GLU A 25 -12.44 8.04 -12.60
CA GLU A 25 -13.34 7.74 -11.48
C GLU A 25 -14.75 7.41 -11.98
N ALA A 26 -15.28 8.20 -12.92
CA ALA A 26 -16.57 7.93 -13.56
C ALA A 26 -16.57 6.57 -14.29
N GLN A 27 -15.48 6.22 -14.98
CA GLN A 27 -15.35 4.91 -15.61
C GLN A 27 -15.35 3.78 -14.57
N GLN A 28 -14.63 3.93 -13.46
CA GLN A 28 -14.58 2.91 -12.40
C GLN A 28 -15.94 2.76 -11.70
N ALA A 29 -16.59 3.88 -11.39
CA ALA A 29 -17.92 3.91 -10.78
C ALA A 29 -19.00 3.31 -11.71
N SER A 30 -18.81 3.40 -13.03
CA SER A 30 -19.75 2.85 -14.00
C SER A 30 -19.82 1.32 -14.00
N GLY A 31 -18.79 0.63 -13.49
CA GLY A 31 -18.67 -0.83 -13.54
C GLY A 31 -18.52 -1.40 -14.96
N MET A 32 -18.47 -0.56 -15.99
CA MET A 32 -18.31 -0.98 -17.38
C MET A 32 -16.86 -1.27 -17.72
N THR A 33 -16.63 -2.10 -18.74
CA THR A 33 -15.29 -2.26 -19.30
C THR A 33 -14.79 -0.95 -19.89
N VAL A 34 -13.49 -0.72 -19.83
CA VAL A 34 -12.85 0.49 -20.38
C VAL A 34 -13.22 0.69 -21.85
N GLN A 35 -13.27 -0.38 -22.65
CA GLN A 35 -13.61 -0.29 -24.07
C GLN A 35 -15.03 0.23 -24.29
N LYS A 36 -16.02 -0.30 -23.56
CA LYS A 36 -17.41 0.14 -23.67
C LYS A 36 -17.56 1.59 -23.22
N TRP A 37 -17.01 1.93 -22.07
CA TRP A 37 -17.06 3.29 -21.53
C TRP A 37 -16.39 4.30 -22.47
N CYS A 38 -15.23 3.95 -23.04
CA CYS A 38 -14.54 4.78 -24.04
C CYS A 38 -15.41 4.99 -25.28
N SER A 39 -16.07 3.95 -25.77
CA SER A 39 -16.97 4.06 -26.93
C SER A 39 -18.17 4.98 -26.66
N GLU A 40 -18.80 4.88 -25.48
CA GLU A 40 -19.95 5.71 -25.10
C GLU A 40 -19.57 7.17 -24.89
N ASN A 41 -18.36 7.44 -24.40
CA ASN A 41 -17.88 8.80 -24.11
C ASN A 41 -17.06 9.41 -25.27
N GLY A 42 -16.97 8.74 -26.42
CA GLY A 42 -16.23 9.24 -27.59
C GLY A 42 -14.71 9.34 -27.37
N ILE A 43 -14.17 8.52 -26.47
CA ILE A 43 -12.76 8.53 -26.09
C ILE A 43 -12.03 7.40 -26.81
N ASN A 44 -10.85 7.70 -27.36
CA ASN A 44 -9.97 6.65 -27.86
C ASN A 44 -9.36 5.86 -26.69
N PRO A 45 -9.48 4.51 -26.65
CA PRO A 45 -8.90 3.70 -25.58
C PRO A 45 -7.41 3.95 -25.35
N LYS A 46 -6.63 4.23 -26.41
CA LYS A 46 -5.20 4.55 -26.27
C LYS A 46 -4.98 5.84 -25.48
N THR A 47 -5.82 6.86 -25.72
CA THR A 47 -5.79 8.13 -24.99
C THR A 47 -6.16 7.90 -23.53
N TYR A 48 -7.20 7.11 -23.26
CA TYR A 48 -7.58 6.73 -21.90
C TYR A 48 -6.40 6.08 -21.15
N TYR A 49 -5.78 5.04 -21.71
CA TYR A 49 -4.65 4.36 -21.06
C TYR A 49 -3.42 5.25 -20.91
N TYR A 50 -3.19 6.16 -21.85
CA TYR A 50 -2.13 7.16 -21.74
C TYR A 50 -2.33 8.05 -20.50
N HIS A 51 -3.54 8.60 -20.32
CA HIS A 51 -3.86 9.47 -19.18
C HIS A 51 -3.91 8.71 -17.86
N LEU A 52 -4.46 7.49 -17.84
CA LEU A 52 -4.42 6.62 -16.66
C LEU A 52 -2.98 6.33 -16.21
N ARG A 53 -2.08 6.01 -17.15
CA ARG A 53 -0.66 5.83 -16.84
C ARG A 53 -0.06 7.11 -16.25
N LYS A 54 -0.33 8.27 -16.87
CA LYS A 54 0.21 9.56 -16.40
C LYS A 54 -0.27 9.91 -14.99
N LEU A 55 -1.51 9.59 -14.64
CA LEU A 55 -2.04 9.80 -13.30
C LEU A 55 -1.38 8.85 -12.28
N ARG A 56 -1.20 7.57 -12.63
CA ARG A 56 -0.47 6.61 -11.79
C ARG A 56 0.97 7.04 -11.52
N GLU A 57 1.68 7.49 -12.55
CA GLU A 57 3.06 8.01 -12.43
C GLU A 57 3.13 9.18 -11.44
N LYS A 58 2.17 10.11 -11.52
CA LYS A 58 2.09 11.25 -10.58
C LYS A 58 1.84 10.79 -9.14
N CYS A 59 0.89 9.87 -8.93
CA CYS A 59 0.61 9.35 -7.59
C CYS A 59 1.81 8.63 -6.98
N VAL A 60 2.52 7.81 -7.77
CA VAL A 60 3.73 7.12 -7.33
C VAL A 60 4.85 8.11 -7.00
N ALA A 61 5.05 9.14 -7.82
CA ALA A 61 6.05 10.18 -7.56
C ALA A 61 5.77 10.97 -6.27
N SER A 62 4.50 11.10 -5.87
CA SER A 62 4.11 11.72 -4.60
C SER A 62 4.06 10.75 -3.40
N ALA A 63 4.20 9.44 -3.62
CA ALA A 63 4.05 8.46 -2.57
C ALA A 63 5.29 8.39 -1.65
N PRO A 64 5.12 8.17 -0.34
CA PRO A 64 6.24 7.95 0.57
C PRO A 64 7.02 6.68 0.21
N ALA A 65 8.32 6.67 0.50
CA ALA A 65 9.19 5.54 0.21
C ALA A 65 8.74 4.29 1.00
N ILE A 66 8.59 3.16 0.30
CA ILE A 66 8.34 1.87 0.93
C ILE A 66 9.64 1.45 1.62
N VAL A 67 9.62 1.36 2.96
CA VAL A 67 10.74 0.88 3.76
C VAL A 67 10.53 -0.58 4.15
N PRO A 68 11.55 -1.45 4.07
CA PRO A 68 11.47 -2.80 4.60
C PRO A 68 11.22 -2.75 6.11
N LEU A 69 10.12 -3.32 6.56
CA LEU A 69 9.94 -3.59 7.98
C LEU A 69 10.71 -4.86 8.31
N SER A 70 11.63 -4.78 9.27
CA SER A 70 12.28 -5.96 9.82
C SER A 70 11.21 -6.81 10.50
N VAL A 71 10.96 -8.01 9.97
CA VAL A 71 10.12 -8.99 10.66
C VAL A 71 10.86 -9.37 11.95
N PRO A 72 10.21 -9.28 13.13
CA PRO A 72 10.82 -9.75 14.36
C PRO A 72 11.21 -11.22 14.18
N LYS A 73 12.50 -11.53 14.32
CA LYS A 73 12.95 -12.91 14.44
C LYS A 73 12.58 -13.36 15.85
N TYR A 74 11.43 -14.00 15.98
CA TYR A 74 11.09 -14.70 17.22
C TYR A 74 12.05 -15.88 17.34
N THR A 75 12.95 -15.84 18.32
CA THR A 75 13.59 -17.07 18.81
C THR A 75 12.47 -17.90 19.39
N SER A 76 12.30 -19.13 18.89
CA SER A 76 11.25 -20.07 19.28
C SER A 76 11.51 -20.66 20.67
N ASP A 77 11.90 -19.82 21.62
CA ASP A 77 12.17 -20.20 22.99
C ASP A 77 11.07 -19.59 23.86
N ILE A 78 10.45 -20.43 24.69
CA ILE A 78 9.51 -20.01 25.71
C ILE A 78 10.33 -19.43 26.86
N HIS A 79 10.16 -18.14 27.14
CA HIS A 79 10.80 -17.47 28.27
C HIS A 79 9.83 -17.34 29.45
N ILE A 80 10.22 -17.85 30.62
CA ILE A 80 9.47 -17.75 31.88
C ILE A 80 10.28 -16.91 32.87
N GLU A 81 9.66 -15.87 33.44
CA GLU A 81 10.25 -15.04 34.48
C GLU A 81 9.41 -15.07 35.76
N LYS A 82 10.04 -15.40 36.90
CA LYS A 82 9.39 -15.35 38.22
C LYS A 82 10.40 -15.03 39.32
N GLY A 83 10.19 -13.93 40.05
CA GLY A 83 10.98 -13.60 41.25
C GLY A 83 12.49 -13.45 41.00
N GLY A 84 12.89 -13.01 39.81
CA GLY A 84 14.30 -12.90 39.40
C GLY A 84 14.88 -14.17 38.76
N LEU A 85 14.13 -15.28 38.71
CA LEU A 85 14.48 -16.45 37.94
C LEU A 85 14.05 -16.26 36.48
N GLN A 86 14.97 -16.47 35.54
CA GLN A 86 14.72 -16.47 34.11
C GLN A 86 15.02 -17.85 33.52
N ILE A 87 14.01 -18.45 32.89
CA ILE A 87 14.11 -19.78 32.27
C ILE A 87 13.82 -19.63 30.77
N SER A 88 14.68 -20.21 29.94
CA SER A 88 14.48 -20.33 28.49
C SER A 88 14.26 -21.80 28.14
N LEU A 89 13.12 -22.12 27.53
CA LEU A 89 12.73 -23.48 27.18
C LEU A 89 12.53 -23.60 25.66
N PRO A 90 12.91 -24.73 25.04
CA PRO A 90 12.57 -25.00 23.64
C PRO A 90 11.04 -25.09 23.42
N THR A 91 10.54 -24.68 22.25
CA THR A 91 9.10 -24.80 21.92
C THR A 91 8.59 -26.22 21.72
N ASP A 92 9.47 -27.21 21.57
CA ASP A 92 9.11 -28.62 21.40
C ASP A 92 9.04 -29.39 22.74
N ILE A 93 9.15 -28.69 23.88
CA ILE A 93 8.99 -29.27 25.21
C ILE A 93 7.58 -29.86 25.40
N SER A 94 7.50 -31.03 26.03
CA SER A 94 6.21 -31.64 26.32
C SER A 94 5.42 -30.84 27.36
N ALA A 95 4.10 -30.81 27.19
CA ALA A 95 3.20 -30.11 28.10
C ALA A 95 3.35 -30.60 29.55
N ASP A 96 3.54 -31.91 29.75
CA ASP A 96 3.74 -32.49 31.09
C ASP A 96 4.98 -31.95 31.79
N THR A 97 6.08 -31.77 31.07
CA THR A 97 7.33 -31.23 31.62
C THR A 97 7.19 -29.74 31.95
N LEU A 98 6.49 -28.98 31.10
CA LEU A 98 6.22 -27.57 31.32
C LEU A 98 5.33 -27.36 32.55
N ILE A 99 4.28 -28.18 32.69
CA ILE A 99 3.39 -28.17 33.86
C ILE A 99 4.16 -28.50 35.14
N ALA A 100 5.00 -29.54 35.13
CA ALA A 100 5.82 -29.90 36.28
C ALA A 100 6.74 -28.74 36.70
N LEU A 101 7.38 -28.06 35.75
CA LEU A 101 8.21 -26.88 36.03
C LEU A 101 7.39 -25.73 36.65
N VAL A 102 6.19 -25.44 36.13
CA VAL A 102 5.32 -24.39 36.69
C VAL A 102 4.88 -24.73 38.12
N HIS A 103 4.61 -26.01 38.40
CA HIS A 103 4.24 -26.47 39.75
C HIS A 103 5.39 -26.34 40.75
N GLU A 104 6.63 -26.68 40.37
CA GLU A 104 7.80 -26.54 41.25
C GLU A 104 8.17 -25.07 41.52
N LEU A 105 7.82 -24.18 40.59
CA LEU A 105 8.09 -22.76 40.72
C LEU A 105 7.03 -22.00 41.54
N CYS A 106 5.86 -22.60 41.80
CA CYS A 106 4.71 -22.02 42.52
C CYS A 106 4.64 -22.43 43.98
#